data_AF-A0A5E4I0C1-F1
#
_entry.id   AF-A0A5E4I0C1-F1
#
_cell.length_a   1.000
_cell.length_b   1.000
_cell.length_c   1.000
_cell.angle_alpha   90.00
_cell.angle_beta   90.00
_cell.angle_gamma   90.00
#
_symmetry.space_group_name_H-M   'P 1'
#
loop_
_entity.id
_entity.type
_entity.pdbx_description
1 polymer ?
#
loop_
_entity_poly.entity_id
_entity_poly.type
_entity_poly.pdbx_seq_one_letter_code
_entity_poly.pdbx_strand_id
1 'polypeptide(L)'
;MKDEIRKQVKQVRSEHHAAWGEKQSGEIAKRLMELPQFKSAKTVFLYSSVGSEVMTQALIAQCFAAGKKVCLPATREEPKRLLACEVSKDEKLEPKVFGIPEPVSCKEVSPTSIDFVVVPGIAFDRMGNRLGYGGGYYDSFLHKIGATKVGIAYSAQFIDRVPVKDTDVPVDFIVTEKEVIDCQEEVRAHAANQNVQKIRVVVMASGRGSDFQAILDGVGRGAVRAEIVGLIADNPDAYAIERAKMHNVPYFVLEEKKYGSREKLDEAIKEKLDSLNAGLVVLAGYMKIIKCKALLGAYEGKMINIHPSLLPKYPGAHAQQDAFEAHEQTSGFTIHFVDDSLDGGPIIYQEKVDISDCKSAQDVSDRILAREHVGLPKIVDGFARGQYKYAKRKQ
;
A
#
# COMPACT_ATOMS: atom_id res chain seq x y z
N MET A 1 9.31 13.27 -16.19
CA MET A 1 8.74 12.62 -14.98
C MET A 1 7.27 12.95 -14.75
N LYS A 2 6.86 14.17 -14.36
CA LYS A 2 5.42 14.47 -14.09
C LYS A 2 4.50 14.22 -15.30
N ASP A 3 4.91 14.59 -16.52
CA ASP A 3 4.07 14.41 -17.73
C ASP A 3 3.89 12.95 -18.13
N GLU A 4 4.91 12.13 -17.88
CA GLU A 4 4.87 10.69 -18.13
C GLU A 4 3.90 9.99 -17.17
N ILE A 5 3.97 10.32 -15.87
CA ILE A 5 3.01 9.86 -14.85
C ILE A 5 1.59 10.29 -15.24
N ARG A 6 1.40 11.54 -15.67
CA ARG A 6 0.08 12.02 -16.11
C ARG A 6 -0.47 11.17 -17.26
N LYS A 7 0.37 10.84 -18.25
CA LYS A 7 -0.05 10.06 -19.42
C LYS A 7 -0.44 8.64 -19.02
N GLN A 8 0.40 7.97 -18.23
CA GLN A 8 0.15 6.60 -17.76
C GLN A 8 -1.13 6.51 -16.92
N VAL A 9 -1.26 7.34 -15.88
CA VAL A 9 -2.43 7.27 -15.00
C VAL A 9 -3.72 7.68 -15.71
N LYS A 10 -3.68 8.63 -16.65
CA LYS A 10 -4.86 8.97 -17.48
C LYS A 10 -5.33 7.80 -18.35
N GLN A 11 -4.41 7.01 -18.89
CA GLN A 11 -4.76 5.85 -19.69
C GLN A 11 -5.45 4.80 -18.81
N VAL A 12 -4.82 4.41 -17.70
CA VAL A 12 -5.37 3.47 -16.72
C VAL A 12 -6.76 3.93 -16.23
N ARG A 13 -6.88 5.22 -15.89
CA ARG A 13 -8.16 5.81 -15.45
C ARG A 13 -9.24 5.70 -16.53
N SER A 14 -8.90 5.92 -17.80
CA SER A 14 -9.88 5.89 -18.89
C SER A 14 -10.37 4.47 -19.18
N GLU A 15 -9.46 3.50 -19.18
CA GLU A 15 -9.81 2.07 -19.32
C GLU A 15 -10.70 1.61 -18.14
N HIS A 16 -10.33 2.02 -16.92
CA HIS A 16 -11.06 1.69 -15.70
C HIS A 16 -12.45 2.33 -15.67
N HIS A 17 -12.56 3.61 -16.04
CA HIS A 17 -13.83 4.33 -16.10
C HIS A 17 -14.78 3.72 -17.13
N ALA A 18 -14.28 3.31 -18.30
CA ALA A 18 -15.10 2.65 -19.31
C ALA A 18 -15.70 1.32 -18.80
N ALA A 19 -14.99 0.61 -17.93
CA ALA A 19 -15.45 -0.66 -17.39
C ALA A 19 -16.36 -0.51 -16.14
N TRP A 20 -16.04 0.43 -15.24
CA TRP A 20 -16.63 0.46 -13.88
C TRP A 20 -17.04 1.86 -13.40
N GLY A 21 -16.87 2.89 -14.23
CA GLY A 21 -16.91 4.30 -13.83
C GLY A 21 -18.20 4.70 -13.13
N GLU A 22 -19.35 4.33 -13.68
CA GLU A 22 -20.66 4.71 -13.13
C GLU A 22 -20.90 4.07 -11.74
N LYS A 23 -20.77 2.73 -11.66
CA LYS A 23 -20.97 1.98 -10.41
C LYS A 23 -20.05 2.49 -9.31
N GLN A 24 -18.76 2.64 -9.61
CA GLN A 24 -17.77 3.02 -8.61
C GLN A 24 -17.86 4.51 -8.23
N SER A 25 -18.28 5.38 -9.13
CA SER A 25 -18.58 6.78 -8.77
C SER A 25 -19.74 6.85 -7.77
N GLY A 26 -20.74 5.98 -7.90
CA GLY A 26 -21.82 5.84 -6.90
C GLY A 26 -21.32 5.41 -5.53
N GLU A 27 -20.42 4.42 -5.48
CA GLU A 27 -19.79 3.94 -4.25
C GLU A 27 -18.92 5.00 -3.56
N ILE A 28 -18.18 5.79 -4.35
CA ILE A 28 -17.39 6.93 -3.88
C ILE A 28 -18.32 8.00 -3.31
N ALA A 29 -19.38 8.37 -4.03
CA ALA A 29 -20.35 9.36 -3.59
C ALA A 29 -21.00 8.96 -2.26
N LYS A 30 -21.39 7.68 -2.11
CA LYS A 30 -21.95 7.15 -0.86
C LYS A 30 -21.00 7.33 0.32
N ARG A 31 -19.74 6.89 0.19
CA ARG A 31 -18.72 7.03 1.25
C ARG A 31 -18.46 8.49 1.60
N LEU A 32 -18.38 9.35 0.58
CA LEU A 32 -18.16 10.78 0.77
C LEU A 32 -19.30 11.42 1.57
N MET A 33 -20.56 11.03 1.31
CA MET A 33 -21.71 11.50 2.09
C MET A 33 -21.75 10.99 3.52
N GLU A 34 -21.09 9.88 3.82
CA GLU A 34 -21.02 9.31 5.16
C GLU A 34 -20.04 10.07 6.07
N LEU A 35 -19.09 10.82 5.50
CA LEU A 35 -18.11 11.62 6.23
C LEU A 35 -18.78 12.62 7.18
N PRO A 36 -18.35 12.70 8.46
CA PRO A 36 -18.87 13.69 9.42
C PRO A 36 -18.72 15.14 8.94
N GLN A 37 -17.60 15.44 8.28
CA GLN A 37 -17.29 16.76 7.72
C GLN A 37 -18.26 17.11 6.58
N PHE A 38 -18.63 16.15 5.74
CA PHE A 38 -19.61 16.37 4.69
C PHE A 38 -21.01 16.57 5.25
N LYS A 39 -21.43 15.76 6.24
CA LYS A 39 -22.75 15.86 6.87
C LYS A 39 -22.98 17.24 7.49
N SER A 40 -21.97 17.75 8.21
CA SER A 40 -22.02 19.05 8.88
C SER A 40 -21.87 20.26 7.95
N ALA A 41 -21.28 20.10 6.77
CA ALA A 41 -21.09 21.17 5.79
C ALA A 41 -22.41 21.74 5.26
N LYS A 42 -22.51 23.08 5.18
CA LYS A 42 -23.65 23.79 4.59
C LYS A 42 -23.34 24.22 3.16
N THR A 43 -22.11 24.68 2.92
CA THR A 43 -21.61 25.09 1.61
C THR A 43 -20.57 24.09 1.11
N VAL A 44 -20.85 23.45 -0.02
CA VAL A 44 -19.98 22.46 -0.65
C VAL A 44 -19.48 22.96 -2.00
N PHE A 45 -18.18 22.84 -2.24
CA PHE A 45 -17.57 23.11 -3.54
C PHE A 45 -17.27 21.79 -4.25
N LEU A 46 -17.84 21.59 -5.42
CA LEU A 46 -17.70 20.39 -6.24
C LEU A 46 -17.18 20.78 -7.62
N TYR A 47 -16.52 19.88 -8.34
CA TYR A 47 -16.19 20.10 -9.75
C TYR A 47 -17.21 19.41 -10.65
N SER A 48 -17.43 19.94 -11.85
CA SER A 48 -18.19 19.22 -12.89
C SER A 48 -17.25 18.25 -13.59
N SER A 49 -17.42 16.96 -13.36
CA SER A 49 -16.54 15.93 -13.92
C SER A 49 -16.62 15.86 -15.45
N VAL A 50 -15.47 15.70 -16.10
CA VAL A 50 -15.36 15.55 -17.56
C VAL A 50 -14.51 14.33 -17.95
N GLY A 51 -14.85 13.70 -19.08
CA GLY A 51 -14.13 12.54 -19.59
C GLY A 51 -14.15 11.37 -18.61
N SER A 52 -12.97 10.82 -18.28
CA SER A 52 -12.80 9.65 -17.40
C SER A 52 -12.67 9.98 -15.91
N GLU A 53 -13.08 11.16 -15.48
CA GLU A 53 -13.08 11.52 -14.05
C GLU A 53 -14.17 10.78 -13.27
N VAL A 54 -14.02 10.72 -11.95
CA VAL A 54 -15.09 10.25 -11.06
C VAL A 54 -16.31 11.15 -11.29
N MET A 55 -17.47 10.55 -11.55
CA MET A 55 -18.68 11.26 -11.95
C MET A 55 -19.30 11.97 -10.75
N THR A 56 -19.41 13.30 -10.82
CA THR A 56 -19.90 14.13 -9.71
C THR A 56 -21.35 14.58 -9.87
N GLN A 57 -22.00 14.33 -11.02
CA GLN A 57 -23.35 14.81 -11.31
C GLN A 57 -24.39 14.27 -10.33
N ALA A 58 -24.33 12.98 -10.00
CA ALA A 58 -25.21 12.36 -9.01
C ALA A 58 -24.99 12.95 -7.60
N LEU A 59 -23.74 13.21 -7.24
CA LEU A 59 -23.37 13.83 -5.96
C LEU A 59 -23.89 15.27 -5.87
N ILE A 60 -23.79 16.06 -6.95
CA ILE A 60 -24.34 17.42 -7.03
C ILE A 60 -25.86 17.39 -6.80
N ALA A 61 -26.58 16.49 -7.47
CA ALA A 61 -28.03 16.34 -7.30
C ALA A 61 -28.40 15.97 -5.84
N GLN A 62 -27.63 15.08 -5.20
CA GLN A 62 -27.83 14.70 -3.81
C GLN A 62 -27.54 15.85 -2.83
N CYS A 63 -26.54 16.69 -3.12
CA CYS A 63 -26.27 17.89 -2.31
C CYS A 63 -27.46 18.86 -2.31
N PHE A 64 -28.07 19.08 -3.48
CA PHE A 64 -29.29 19.89 -3.58
C PHE A 64 -30.46 19.26 -2.82
N ALA A 65 -30.65 17.94 -2.93
CA ALA A 65 -31.69 17.23 -2.19
C ALA A 65 -31.50 17.32 -0.67
N ALA A 66 -30.25 17.37 -0.21
CA ALA A 66 -29.89 17.58 1.19
C ALA A 66 -29.97 19.05 1.65
N GLY A 67 -30.42 19.97 0.79
CA GLY A 67 -30.53 21.41 1.12
C GLY A 67 -29.18 22.12 1.29
N LYS A 68 -28.10 21.57 0.75
CA LYS A 68 -26.77 22.17 0.81
C LYS A 68 -26.60 23.21 -0.30
N LYS A 69 -25.81 24.24 -0.02
CA LYS A 69 -25.40 25.25 -1.00
C LYS A 69 -24.27 24.68 -1.86
N VAL A 70 -24.49 24.50 -3.15
CA VAL A 70 -23.49 23.94 -4.08
C VAL A 70 -22.76 25.04 -4.83
N CYS A 71 -21.45 24.95 -4.87
CA CYS A 71 -20.57 25.83 -5.65
C CYS A 71 -19.79 25.01 -6.68
N LEU A 72 -19.70 25.49 -7.91
CA LEU A 72 -18.88 24.89 -8.98
C LEU A 72 -17.71 25.82 -9.37
N PRO A 73 -16.58 25.27 -9.85
CA PRO A 73 -15.48 26.05 -10.38
C PRO A 73 -15.89 26.77 -11.66
N ALA A 74 -15.53 28.05 -11.78
CA ALA A 74 -15.44 28.73 -13.06
C ALA A 74 -14.05 29.36 -13.20
N THR A 75 -13.46 29.26 -14.39
CA THR A 75 -12.13 29.85 -14.63
C THR A 75 -12.24 31.27 -15.17
N ARG A 76 -11.33 32.15 -14.74
CA ARG A 76 -11.12 33.48 -15.32
C ARG A 76 -9.67 33.58 -15.78
N GLU A 77 -9.46 34.09 -16.98
CA GLU A 77 -8.11 34.21 -17.56
C GLU A 77 -7.42 35.53 -17.18
N GLU A 78 -8.18 36.58 -16.88
CA GLU A 78 -7.62 37.91 -16.57
C GLU A 78 -8.28 38.53 -15.31
N PRO A 79 -7.60 38.52 -14.15
CA PRO A 79 -6.40 37.74 -13.83
C PRO A 79 -6.72 36.24 -13.72
N LYS A 80 -5.72 35.39 -13.99
CA LYS A 80 -5.84 33.91 -13.93
C LYS A 80 -6.27 33.44 -12.54
N ARG A 81 -7.54 33.07 -12.35
CA ARG A 81 -8.09 32.61 -11.07
C ARG A 81 -9.22 31.60 -11.21
N LEU A 82 -9.37 30.75 -10.20
CA LEU A 82 -10.53 29.87 -10.03
C LEU A 82 -11.56 30.57 -9.14
N LEU A 83 -12.81 30.64 -9.60
CA LEU A 83 -13.94 31.18 -8.86
C LEU A 83 -14.83 30.06 -8.33
N ALA A 84 -15.41 30.29 -7.16
CA ALA A 84 -16.53 29.51 -6.66
C ALA A 84 -17.82 30.18 -7.04
N CYS A 85 -18.56 29.59 -7.96
CA CYS A 85 -19.86 30.10 -8.39
C CYS A 85 -20.96 29.29 -7.73
N GLU A 86 -21.82 29.94 -6.95
CA GLU A 86 -23.05 29.33 -6.47
C GLU A 86 -23.91 28.92 -7.66
N VAL A 87 -24.42 27.69 -7.63
CA VAL A 87 -25.31 27.17 -8.66
C VAL A 87 -26.68 26.88 -8.07
N SER A 88 -27.72 27.27 -8.79
CA SER A 88 -29.10 26.92 -8.45
C SER A 88 -29.51 25.61 -9.13
N LYS A 89 -30.49 24.90 -8.53
CA LYS A 89 -31.04 23.65 -9.09
C LYS A 89 -31.67 23.84 -10.49
N ASP A 90 -32.12 25.06 -10.78
CA ASP A 90 -32.86 25.42 -11.99
C ASP A 90 -31.99 26.11 -13.05
N GLU A 91 -30.68 26.30 -12.79
CA GLU A 91 -29.76 26.92 -13.75
C GLU A 91 -29.33 25.93 -14.84
N LYS A 92 -29.53 26.31 -16.10
CA LYS A 92 -28.96 25.60 -17.25
C LYS A 92 -27.44 25.84 -17.25
N LEU A 93 -26.65 24.78 -17.19
CA LEU A 93 -25.19 24.83 -17.39
C LEU A 93 -24.91 24.92 -18.90
N GLU A 94 -24.13 25.91 -19.34
CA GLU A 94 -23.69 26.01 -20.75
C GLU A 94 -22.24 25.54 -20.90
N PRO A 95 -21.91 24.75 -21.94
CA PRO A 95 -20.54 24.31 -22.17
C PRO A 95 -19.68 25.48 -22.66
N LYS A 96 -18.60 25.79 -21.93
CA LYS A 96 -17.52 26.70 -22.38
C LYS A 96 -16.17 25.98 -22.43
N VAL A 97 -15.11 26.74 -22.76
CA VAL A 97 -13.76 26.32 -23.16
C VAL A 97 -13.31 25.01 -22.48
N PHE A 98 -12.83 24.06 -23.29
CA PHE A 98 -12.51 22.66 -22.92
C PHE A 98 -13.72 21.72 -22.63
N GLY A 99 -14.96 22.16 -22.90
CA GLY A 99 -16.14 21.29 -22.78
C GLY A 99 -16.63 21.09 -21.34
N ILE A 100 -16.23 21.99 -20.43
CA ILE A 100 -16.66 21.96 -19.03
C ILE A 100 -17.97 22.75 -18.91
N PRO A 101 -19.04 22.17 -18.32
CA PRO A 101 -20.28 22.91 -18.05
C PRO A 101 -20.02 23.99 -16.99
N GLU A 102 -20.23 25.26 -17.32
CA GLU A 102 -20.14 26.38 -16.38
C GLU A 102 -21.53 27.00 -16.14
N PRO A 103 -21.82 27.55 -14.95
CA PRO A 103 -23.06 28.28 -14.70
C PRO A 103 -23.12 29.61 -15.47
N VAL A 104 -24.29 29.89 -16.06
CA VAL A 104 -24.55 31.09 -16.89
C VAL A 104 -24.51 32.38 -16.06
N SER A 105 -24.90 32.32 -14.78
CA SER A 105 -24.69 33.42 -13.83
C SER A 105 -23.76 32.96 -12.70
N CYS A 106 -22.54 33.51 -12.64
CA CYS A 106 -21.63 33.22 -11.53
C CYS A 106 -21.86 34.21 -10.40
N LYS A 107 -22.65 33.82 -9.40
CA LYS A 107 -22.63 34.51 -8.11
C LYS A 107 -21.42 34.03 -7.32
N GLU A 108 -20.34 34.82 -7.35
CA GLU A 108 -19.08 34.50 -6.68
C GLU A 108 -19.30 34.35 -5.17
N VAL A 109 -18.91 33.20 -4.63
CA VAL A 109 -18.94 32.87 -3.21
C VAL A 109 -17.55 33.04 -2.64
N SER A 110 -17.45 33.67 -1.47
CA SER A 110 -16.17 33.82 -0.78
C SER A 110 -15.56 32.44 -0.47
N PRO A 111 -14.29 32.18 -0.80
CA PRO A 111 -13.61 30.92 -0.47
C PRO A 111 -13.69 30.56 1.03
N THR A 112 -13.76 31.58 1.91
CA THR A 112 -13.84 31.41 3.37
C THR A 112 -15.20 30.93 3.86
N SER A 113 -16.25 30.99 3.03
CA SER A 113 -17.60 30.54 3.36
C SER A 113 -17.91 29.12 2.90
N ILE A 114 -16.93 28.45 2.31
CA ILE A 114 -17.00 27.04 1.88
C ILE A 114 -16.58 26.18 3.07
N ASP A 115 -17.39 25.17 3.41
CA ASP A 115 -17.14 24.27 4.54
C ASP A 115 -16.45 22.98 4.09
N PHE A 116 -16.71 22.56 2.85
CA PHE A 116 -16.21 21.32 2.28
C PHE A 116 -15.90 21.47 0.79
N VAL A 117 -14.74 20.97 0.35
CA VAL A 117 -14.31 21.07 -1.05
C VAL A 117 -13.87 19.72 -1.59
N VAL A 118 -14.46 19.33 -2.73
CA VAL A 118 -14.03 18.17 -3.51
C VAL A 118 -13.03 18.61 -4.57
N VAL A 119 -11.84 18.02 -4.52
CA VAL A 119 -10.69 18.40 -5.34
C VAL A 119 -10.43 17.33 -6.39
N PRO A 120 -10.46 17.65 -7.70
CA PRO A 120 -10.13 16.70 -8.74
C PRO A 120 -8.60 16.45 -8.81
N GLY A 121 -8.22 15.29 -9.32
CA GLY A 121 -6.82 14.94 -9.55
C GLY A 121 -6.65 13.85 -10.61
N ILE A 122 -5.50 13.85 -11.27
CA ILE A 122 -5.08 12.77 -12.18
C ILE A 122 -4.58 11.59 -11.34
N ALA A 123 -3.71 11.86 -10.37
CA ALA A 123 -3.14 10.86 -9.48
C ALA A 123 -3.11 11.39 -8.04
N PHE A 124 -3.12 10.47 -7.08
CA PHE A 124 -3.03 10.76 -5.66
C PHE A 124 -2.02 9.83 -4.98
N ASP A 125 -1.43 10.27 -3.87
CA ASP A 125 -0.76 9.38 -2.92
C ASP A 125 -1.52 9.36 -1.58
N ARG A 126 -1.19 8.41 -0.71
CA ARG A 126 -1.87 8.26 0.60
C ARG A 126 -1.61 9.40 1.58
N MET A 127 -0.61 10.26 1.30
CA MET A 127 -0.29 11.42 2.14
C MET A 127 -1.13 12.66 1.76
N GLY A 128 -2.09 12.52 0.84
CA GLY A 128 -2.96 13.61 0.42
C GLY A 128 -2.38 14.46 -0.72
N ASN A 129 -1.21 14.11 -1.25
CA ASN A 129 -0.67 14.84 -2.39
C ASN A 129 -1.40 14.42 -3.67
N ARG A 130 -1.52 15.36 -4.61
CA ARG A 130 -2.25 15.14 -5.85
C ARG A 130 -1.52 15.71 -7.05
N LEU A 131 -1.66 15.03 -8.18
CA LEU A 131 -1.17 15.50 -9.46
C LEU A 131 -2.32 16.07 -10.28
N GLY A 132 -2.37 17.40 -10.43
CA GLY A 132 -3.35 18.07 -11.28
C GLY A 132 -2.96 18.14 -12.77
N TYR A 133 -3.83 18.75 -13.57
CA TYR A 133 -3.63 18.99 -15.01
C TYR A 133 -2.56 20.05 -15.35
N GLY A 134 -1.94 20.68 -14.35
CA GLY A 134 -0.79 21.59 -14.53
C GLY A 134 -1.13 23.08 -14.58
N GLY A 135 -2.41 23.46 -14.46
CA GLY A 135 -2.85 24.86 -14.54
C GLY A 135 -2.65 25.71 -13.28
N GLY A 136 -2.41 25.11 -12.11
CA GLY A 136 -2.20 25.80 -10.82
C GLY A 136 -3.43 26.50 -10.22
N TYR A 137 -4.58 26.42 -10.89
CA TYR A 137 -5.83 27.05 -10.48
C TYR A 137 -6.33 26.56 -9.11
N TYR A 138 -6.34 25.25 -8.90
CA TYR A 138 -6.80 24.65 -7.65
C TYR A 138 -5.87 24.96 -6.49
N ASP A 139 -4.54 24.83 -6.64
CA ASP A 139 -3.59 25.13 -5.56
C ASP A 139 -3.75 26.57 -5.06
N SER A 140 -3.84 27.53 -5.98
CA SER A 140 -4.04 28.96 -5.67
C SER A 140 -5.36 29.25 -4.94
N PHE A 141 -6.39 28.45 -5.23
CA PHE A 141 -7.71 28.56 -4.61
C PHE A 141 -7.75 27.89 -3.23
N LEU A 142 -7.15 26.70 -3.10
CA LEU A 142 -7.13 25.92 -1.86
C LEU A 142 -6.34 26.60 -0.74
N HIS A 143 -5.29 27.37 -1.06
CA HIS A 143 -4.58 28.21 -0.08
C HIS A 143 -5.47 29.26 0.61
N LYS A 144 -6.60 29.63 -0.01
CA LYS A 144 -7.54 30.64 0.51
C LYS A 144 -8.69 30.03 1.32
N ILE A 145 -8.71 28.71 1.47
CA ILE A 145 -9.85 27.97 2.00
C ILE A 145 -9.47 27.24 3.31
N GLY A 146 -10.25 27.50 4.35
CA GLY A 146 -10.18 26.78 5.63
C GLY A 146 -11.04 25.49 5.67
N ALA A 147 -11.78 25.18 4.60
CA ALA A 147 -12.63 24.00 4.46
C ALA A 147 -11.85 22.68 4.56
N THR A 148 -12.60 21.60 4.84
CA THR A 148 -12.12 20.23 4.65
C THR A 148 -11.94 19.95 3.15
N LYS A 149 -10.73 19.52 2.77
CA LYS A 149 -10.35 19.23 1.38
C LYS A 149 -10.39 17.73 1.15
N VAL A 150 -11.18 17.28 0.19
CA VAL A 150 -11.36 15.85 -0.09
C VAL A 150 -11.05 15.57 -1.55
N GLY A 151 -10.09 14.69 -1.79
CA GLY A 151 -9.87 14.09 -3.10
C GLY A 151 -10.86 12.96 -3.35
N ILE A 152 -11.43 12.89 -4.55
CA ILE A 152 -12.13 11.68 -5.01
C ILE A 152 -11.37 11.06 -6.16
N ALA A 153 -11.18 9.73 -6.10
CA ALA A 153 -10.38 9.00 -7.06
C ALA A 153 -10.82 7.54 -7.15
N TYR A 154 -10.64 6.92 -8.31
CA TYR A 154 -10.63 5.46 -8.36
C TYR A 154 -9.34 4.94 -7.70
N SER A 155 -9.38 3.75 -7.09
CA SER A 155 -8.18 3.14 -6.49
C SER A 155 -7.03 2.97 -7.50
N ALA A 156 -7.35 2.84 -8.79
CA ALA A 156 -6.39 2.78 -9.89
C ALA A 156 -5.60 4.08 -10.15
N GLN A 157 -5.98 5.20 -9.53
CA GLN A 157 -5.29 6.49 -9.64
C GLN A 157 -4.20 6.69 -8.57
N PHE A 158 -4.03 5.73 -7.66
CA PHE A 158 -2.98 5.80 -6.64
C PHE A 158 -1.60 5.49 -7.23
N ILE A 159 -0.62 6.28 -6.81
CA ILE A 159 0.79 6.02 -7.04
C ILE A 159 1.54 6.12 -5.71
N ASP A 160 2.72 5.50 -5.62
CA ASP A 160 3.48 5.43 -4.37
C ASP A 160 3.81 6.82 -3.81
N ARG A 161 4.20 7.76 -4.69
CA ARG A 161 4.51 9.12 -4.29
C ARG A 161 4.24 10.09 -5.42
N VAL A 162 3.39 11.08 -5.16
CA VAL A 162 3.20 12.18 -6.09
C VAL A 162 4.36 13.17 -5.92
N PRO A 163 5.04 13.58 -7.01
CA PRO A 163 6.06 14.63 -6.88
C PRO A 163 5.37 15.96 -6.58
N VAL A 164 5.70 16.57 -5.44
CA VAL A 164 5.10 17.82 -4.94
C VAL A 164 5.98 19.04 -5.23
N LYS A 165 5.37 20.22 -5.24
CA LYS A 165 6.02 21.53 -5.16
C LYS A 165 5.58 22.23 -3.88
N ASP A 166 6.34 23.21 -3.41
CA ASP A 166 6.00 23.98 -2.19
C ASP A 166 4.67 24.73 -2.28
N THR A 167 4.21 25.00 -3.51
CA THR A 167 2.92 25.64 -3.78
C THR A 167 1.74 24.68 -3.74
N ASP A 168 1.99 23.36 -3.81
CA ASP A 168 0.94 22.35 -3.92
C ASP A 168 0.25 22.15 -2.57
N VAL A 169 -1.08 22.19 -2.54
CA VAL A 169 -1.86 22.00 -1.31
C VAL A 169 -2.35 20.56 -1.23
N PRO A 170 -1.97 19.78 -0.20
CA PRO A 170 -2.49 18.43 0.00
C PRO A 170 -3.96 18.45 0.42
N VAL A 171 -4.67 17.37 0.14
CA VAL A 171 -6.03 17.14 0.64
C VAL A 171 -5.99 16.52 2.04
N ASP A 172 -7.07 16.71 2.80
CA ASP A 172 -7.21 16.17 4.15
C ASP A 172 -7.67 14.70 4.11
N PHE A 173 -8.56 14.38 3.15
CA PHE A 173 -9.06 13.02 2.94
C PHE A 173 -9.00 12.62 1.46
N ILE A 174 -8.89 11.32 1.19
CA ILE A 174 -9.13 10.75 -0.13
C ILE A 174 -10.20 9.67 -0.02
N VAL A 175 -11.23 9.74 -0.86
CA VAL A 175 -12.30 8.75 -0.94
C VAL A 175 -12.19 7.98 -2.24
N THR A 176 -12.17 6.65 -2.13
CA THR A 176 -12.17 5.71 -3.26
C THR A 176 -13.38 4.77 -3.17
N GLU A 177 -13.56 3.95 -4.21
CA GLU A 177 -14.57 2.90 -4.20
C GLU A 177 -14.29 1.79 -3.18
N LYS A 178 -13.07 1.75 -2.62
CA LYS A 178 -12.62 0.72 -1.67
C LYS A 178 -12.59 1.22 -0.23
N GLU A 179 -12.06 2.42 -0.01
CA GLU A 179 -11.74 2.95 1.32
C GLU A 179 -11.82 4.48 1.40
N VAL A 180 -11.81 4.99 2.63
CA VAL A 180 -11.64 6.40 2.99
C VAL A 180 -10.30 6.54 3.70
N ILE A 181 -9.44 7.43 3.23
CA ILE A 181 -8.08 7.63 3.75
C ILE A 181 -8.02 8.98 4.45
N ASP A 182 -7.67 8.99 5.74
CA ASP A 182 -7.27 10.18 6.47
C ASP A 182 -5.79 10.47 6.21
N CYS A 183 -5.52 11.50 5.41
CA CYS A 183 -4.16 11.80 4.96
C CYS A 183 -3.30 12.33 6.11
N GLN A 184 -3.89 12.96 7.13
CA GLN A 184 -3.15 13.45 8.29
C GLN A 184 -2.73 12.30 9.21
N GLU A 185 -3.55 11.27 9.33
CA GLU A 185 -3.17 10.03 10.02
C GLU A 185 -2.02 9.33 9.30
N GLU A 186 -2.08 9.21 7.97
CA GLU A 186 -1.01 8.63 7.15
C GLU A 186 0.31 9.43 7.27
N VAL A 187 0.26 10.76 7.23
CA VAL A 187 1.43 11.63 7.44
C VAL A 187 2.01 11.45 8.85
N ARG A 188 1.16 11.39 9.89
CA ARG A 188 1.60 11.15 11.27
C ARG A 188 2.21 9.77 11.45
N ALA A 189 1.61 8.74 10.87
CA ALA A 189 2.14 7.37 10.87
C ALA A 189 3.51 7.32 10.17
N HIS A 190 3.64 7.97 9.01
CA HIS A 190 4.90 8.06 8.28
C HIS A 190 5.98 8.80 9.09
N ALA A 191 5.66 9.96 9.67
CA ALA A 191 6.58 10.74 10.49
C ALA A 191 7.00 10.00 11.76
N ALA A 192 6.06 9.34 12.45
CA ALA A 192 6.35 8.49 13.59
C ALA A 192 7.29 7.34 13.21
N ASN A 193 7.16 6.78 12.01
CA ASN A 193 8.02 5.71 11.52
C ASN A 193 9.41 6.20 11.07
N GLN A 194 9.60 7.48 10.76
CA GLN A 194 10.92 8.05 10.43
C GLN A 194 11.84 8.22 11.65
N ASN A 195 11.28 8.44 12.85
CA ASN A 195 12.04 8.61 14.10
C ASN A 195 12.30 7.30 14.87
N VAL A 196 11.79 6.17 14.39
CA VAL A 196 12.05 4.86 14.99
C VAL A 196 13.26 4.23 14.32
N GLN A 197 14.21 3.75 15.14
CA GLN A 197 15.35 2.95 14.67
C GLN A 197 14.85 1.80 13.79
N LYS A 198 15.23 1.82 12.51
CA LYS A 198 14.91 0.74 11.56
C LYS A 198 15.78 -0.46 11.88
N ILE A 199 15.19 -1.64 11.89
CA ILE A 199 15.97 -2.87 11.98
C ILE A 199 16.57 -3.19 10.61
N ARG A 200 17.85 -3.57 10.58
CA ARG A 200 18.54 -4.01 9.36
C ARG A 200 18.15 -5.45 9.06
N VAL A 201 17.45 -5.69 7.95
CA VAL A 201 16.91 -7.00 7.59
C VAL A 201 17.67 -7.57 6.39
N VAL A 202 18.09 -8.83 6.50
CA VAL A 202 18.48 -9.65 5.36
C VAL A 202 17.41 -10.71 5.12
N VAL A 203 16.98 -10.85 3.86
CA VAL A 203 16.04 -11.90 3.46
C VAL A 203 16.80 -13.02 2.76
N MET A 204 16.45 -14.26 3.05
CA MET A 204 16.97 -15.46 2.39
C MET A 204 15.85 -16.14 1.61
N ALA A 205 16.08 -16.47 0.33
CA ALA A 205 15.06 -17.06 -0.53
C ALA A 205 15.67 -17.97 -1.62
N SER A 206 14.93 -19.02 -2.03
CA SER A 206 15.37 -19.97 -3.06
C SER A 206 14.59 -19.87 -4.39
N GLY A 207 13.49 -19.12 -4.43
CA GLY A 207 12.56 -19.14 -5.56
C GLY A 207 11.85 -17.80 -5.85
N ARG A 208 10.51 -17.82 -5.87
CA ARG A 208 9.66 -16.72 -6.37
C ARG A 208 9.79 -15.40 -5.58
N GLY A 209 10.09 -15.48 -4.29
CA GLY A 209 10.25 -14.31 -3.42
C GLY A 209 8.98 -13.48 -3.22
N SER A 210 7.80 -14.10 -3.20
CA SER A 210 6.53 -13.38 -2.96
C SER A 210 6.45 -12.76 -1.57
N ASP A 211 6.89 -13.47 -0.53
CA ASP A 211 7.02 -12.92 0.82
C ASP A 211 8.04 -11.80 0.90
N PHE A 212 9.14 -11.92 0.15
CA PHE A 212 10.12 -10.86 0.03
C PHE A 212 9.50 -9.59 -0.56
N GLN A 213 8.66 -9.71 -1.60
CA GLN A 213 7.89 -8.58 -2.13
C GLN A 213 6.99 -7.96 -1.07
N ALA A 214 6.26 -8.77 -0.32
CA ALA A 214 5.35 -8.26 0.71
C ALA A 214 6.07 -7.43 1.78
N ILE A 215 7.30 -7.83 2.15
CA ILE A 215 8.16 -7.05 3.04
C ILE A 215 8.61 -5.74 2.36
N LEU A 216 9.07 -5.78 1.10
CA LEU A 216 9.47 -4.60 0.34
C LEU A 216 8.34 -3.58 0.24
N ASP A 217 7.14 -4.02 -0.10
CA ASP A 217 5.94 -3.18 -0.21
C ASP A 217 5.59 -2.58 1.16
N GLY A 218 5.70 -3.40 2.22
CA GLY A 218 5.53 -2.97 3.60
C GLY A 218 6.50 -1.87 4.03
N VAL A 219 7.76 -1.96 3.60
CA VAL A 219 8.77 -0.91 3.83
C VAL A 219 8.49 0.32 2.97
N GLY A 220 8.15 0.14 1.70
CA GLY A 220 7.85 1.23 0.76
C GLY A 220 6.68 2.11 1.21
N ARG A 221 5.62 1.49 1.73
CA ARG A 221 4.47 2.20 2.32
C ARG A 221 4.71 2.71 3.74
N GLY A 222 5.90 2.46 4.31
CA GLY A 222 6.26 2.83 5.67
C GLY A 222 5.57 2.03 6.77
N ALA A 223 4.84 0.94 6.47
CA ALA A 223 4.18 0.10 7.48
C ALA A 223 5.17 -0.83 8.22
N VAL A 224 6.35 -1.07 7.64
CA VAL A 224 7.40 -1.90 8.21
C VAL A 224 8.63 -1.04 8.46
N ARG A 225 9.05 -0.92 9.73
CA ARG A 225 10.24 -0.17 10.13
C ARG A 225 11.51 -0.99 9.97
N ALA A 226 11.79 -1.36 8.73
CA ALA A 226 12.98 -2.10 8.35
C ALA A 226 13.78 -1.37 7.28
N GLU A 227 15.09 -1.58 7.28
CA GLU A 227 15.98 -1.33 6.16
C GLU A 227 16.35 -2.70 5.58
N ILE A 228 15.97 -2.98 4.33
CA ILE A 228 16.34 -4.23 3.68
C ILE A 228 17.76 -4.08 3.13
N VAL A 229 18.73 -4.65 3.84
CA VAL A 229 20.17 -4.45 3.58
C VAL A 229 20.76 -5.53 2.67
N GLY A 230 20.01 -6.61 2.43
CA GLY A 230 20.39 -7.60 1.44
C GLY A 230 19.35 -8.68 1.20
N LEU A 231 19.40 -9.26 -0.01
CA LEU A 231 18.81 -10.55 -0.33
C LEU A 231 19.94 -11.57 -0.51
N ILE A 232 19.86 -12.72 0.16
CA ILE A 232 20.73 -13.87 -0.10
C ILE A 232 19.91 -14.95 -0.80
N ALA A 233 20.32 -15.34 -2.00
CA ALA A 233 19.72 -16.43 -2.75
C ALA A 233 20.72 -17.58 -2.92
N ASP A 234 20.25 -18.82 -2.88
CA ASP A 234 21.06 -20.01 -3.17
C ASP A 234 20.96 -20.47 -4.63
N ASN A 235 20.05 -19.87 -5.40
CA ASN A 235 19.84 -20.14 -6.82
C ASN A 235 19.99 -18.83 -7.64
N PRO A 236 20.89 -18.78 -8.65
CA PRO A 236 21.05 -17.61 -9.51
C PRO A 236 19.80 -17.26 -10.33
N ASP A 237 18.90 -18.24 -10.55
CA ASP A 237 17.67 -18.07 -11.33
C ASP A 237 16.45 -17.71 -10.45
N ALA A 238 16.67 -17.47 -9.14
CA ALA A 238 15.58 -17.10 -8.24
C ALA A 238 14.95 -15.76 -8.64
N TYR A 239 13.64 -15.75 -8.91
CA TYR A 239 12.91 -14.52 -9.25
C TYR A 239 12.94 -13.46 -8.13
N ALA A 240 13.22 -13.86 -6.88
CA ALA A 240 13.51 -12.93 -5.79
C ALA A 240 14.63 -11.93 -6.13
N ILE A 241 15.62 -12.33 -6.95
CA ILE A 241 16.71 -11.46 -7.40
C ILE A 241 16.19 -10.32 -8.28
N GLU A 242 15.24 -10.59 -9.17
CA GLU A 242 14.62 -9.56 -9.99
C GLU A 242 13.84 -8.55 -9.13
N ARG A 243 13.17 -9.02 -8.08
CA ARG A 243 12.52 -8.15 -7.09
C ARG A 243 13.54 -7.26 -6.37
N ALA A 244 14.67 -7.81 -5.95
CA ALA A 244 15.73 -7.03 -5.32
C ALA A 244 16.25 -5.93 -6.26
N LYS A 245 16.50 -6.26 -7.54
CA LYS A 245 16.93 -5.28 -8.55
C LYS A 245 15.91 -4.15 -8.73
N MET A 246 14.62 -4.47 -8.89
CA MET A 246 13.56 -3.47 -9.06
C MET A 246 13.46 -2.49 -7.88
N HIS A 247 13.77 -2.94 -6.67
CA HIS A 247 13.72 -2.14 -5.45
C HIS A 247 15.09 -1.58 -5.01
N ASN A 248 16.13 -1.72 -5.84
CA ASN A 248 17.51 -1.29 -5.53
C ASN A 248 18.07 -1.89 -4.22
N VAL A 249 17.72 -3.14 -3.93
CA VAL A 249 18.25 -3.89 -2.78
C VAL A 249 19.47 -4.70 -3.23
N PRO A 250 20.60 -4.63 -2.51
CA PRO A 250 21.76 -5.49 -2.77
C PRO A 250 21.37 -6.97 -2.71
N TYR A 251 21.82 -7.78 -3.66
CA TYR A 251 21.59 -9.21 -3.64
C TYR A 251 22.90 -10.00 -3.78
N PHE A 252 22.92 -11.19 -3.20
CA PHE A 252 24.09 -12.08 -3.17
C PHE A 252 23.64 -13.49 -3.49
N VAL A 253 24.33 -14.13 -4.44
CA VAL A 253 24.05 -15.51 -4.82
C VAL A 253 25.13 -16.42 -4.23
N LEU A 254 24.74 -17.28 -3.29
CA LEU A 254 25.61 -18.23 -2.59
C LEU A 254 25.18 -19.66 -2.92
N GLU A 255 25.67 -20.17 -4.05
CA GLU A 255 25.30 -21.49 -4.57
C GLU A 255 26.07 -22.60 -3.86
N GLU A 256 25.35 -23.61 -3.35
CA GLU A 256 25.96 -24.77 -2.69
C GLU A 256 27.05 -25.45 -3.53
N LYS A 257 26.89 -25.53 -4.85
CA LYS A 257 27.90 -26.12 -5.76
C LYS A 257 29.26 -25.39 -5.74
N LYS A 258 29.29 -24.11 -5.34
CA LYS A 258 30.51 -23.30 -5.23
C LYS A 258 31.22 -23.49 -3.88
N TYR A 259 30.56 -24.12 -2.91
CA TYR A 259 31.07 -24.37 -1.58
C TYR A 259 31.11 -25.87 -1.35
N GLY A 260 32.29 -26.47 -1.24
CA GLY A 260 32.45 -27.94 -1.23
C GLY A 260 31.72 -28.73 -0.12
N SER A 261 30.98 -28.06 0.77
CA SER A 261 30.13 -28.65 1.80
C SER A 261 29.06 -27.65 2.24
N ARG A 262 27.95 -28.14 2.81
CA ARG A 262 26.89 -27.29 3.36
C ARG A 262 27.38 -26.37 4.48
N GLU A 263 28.26 -26.86 5.34
CA GLU A 263 28.82 -26.12 6.47
C GLU A 263 29.62 -24.89 5.98
N LYS A 264 30.45 -25.06 4.95
CA LYS A 264 31.18 -23.94 4.30
C LYS A 264 30.24 -22.91 3.66
N LEU A 265 29.12 -23.35 3.09
CA LEU A 265 28.12 -22.42 2.57
C LEU A 265 27.49 -21.61 3.72
N ASP A 266 27.11 -22.27 4.82
CA ASP A 266 26.54 -21.58 5.99
C ASP A 266 27.55 -20.62 6.65
N GLU A 267 28.85 -20.96 6.65
CA GLU A 267 29.93 -20.03 7.07
C GLU A 267 29.99 -18.79 6.18
N ALA A 268 29.94 -18.96 4.85
CA ALA A 268 29.90 -17.84 3.91
C ALA A 268 28.62 -16.99 4.05
N ILE A 269 27.47 -17.63 4.33
CA ILE A 269 26.22 -16.93 4.67
C ILE A 269 26.44 -16.09 5.93
N LYS A 270 27.01 -16.67 6.99
CA LYS A 270 27.30 -15.94 8.23
C LYS A 270 28.19 -14.73 7.99
N GLU A 271 29.32 -14.89 7.30
CA GLU A 271 30.21 -13.78 6.96
C GLU A 271 29.50 -12.67 6.18
N LYS A 272 28.61 -13.06 5.25
CA LYS A 272 27.81 -12.09 4.50
C LYS A 272 26.84 -11.34 5.41
N LEU A 273 26.10 -12.04 6.26
CA LEU A 273 25.17 -11.43 7.21
C LEU A 273 25.88 -10.47 8.18
N ASP A 274 27.06 -10.85 8.67
CA ASP A 274 27.91 -10.02 9.54
C ASP A 274 28.35 -8.75 8.78
N SER A 275 28.83 -8.89 7.54
CA SER A 275 29.27 -7.75 6.72
C SER A 275 28.15 -6.74 6.42
N LEU A 276 26.89 -7.19 6.43
CA LEU A 276 25.72 -6.35 6.22
C LEU A 276 25.19 -5.75 7.53
N ASN A 277 25.77 -6.10 8.68
CA ASN A 277 25.28 -5.78 10.02
C ASN A 277 23.80 -6.17 10.17
N ALA A 278 23.44 -7.40 9.79
CA ALA A 278 22.07 -7.87 9.86
C ALA A 278 21.56 -7.88 11.31
N GLY A 279 20.47 -7.17 11.58
CA GLY A 279 19.76 -7.16 12.86
C GLY A 279 18.66 -8.21 12.94
N LEU A 280 18.10 -8.60 11.80
CA LEU A 280 17.12 -9.69 11.64
C LEU A 280 17.38 -10.40 10.31
N VAL A 281 17.28 -11.73 10.33
CA VAL A 281 17.35 -12.60 9.15
C VAL A 281 15.99 -13.26 8.96
N VAL A 282 15.42 -13.13 7.77
CA VAL A 282 14.11 -13.70 7.42
C VAL A 282 14.28 -14.75 6.34
N LEU A 283 14.02 -16.01 6.68
CA LEU A 283 13.94 -17.11 5.73
C LEU A 283 12.54 -17.10 5.12
N ALA A 284 12.46 -16.66 3.87
CA ALA A 284 11.23 -16.46 3.12
C ALA A 284 11.26 -17.35 1.87
N GLY A 285 10.87 -18.61 2.05
CA GLY A 285 10.99 -19.62 1.00
C GLY A 285 12.45 -20.04 0.75
N TYR A 286 13.28 -20.07 1.78
CA TYR A 286 14.63 -20.64 1.73
C TYR A 286 14.58 -22.14 1.97
N MET A 287 14.95 -22.95 0.97
CA MET A 287 14.66 -24.39 0.93
C MET A 287 15.81 -25.26 1.46
N LYS A 288 16.73 -24.69 2.26
CA LYS A 288 17.91 -25.39 2.75
C LYS A 288 17.99 -25.37 4.26
N ILE A 289 18.36 -26.51 4.84
CA ILE A 289 18.58 -26.65 6.27
C ILE A 289 19.90 -25.98 6.64
N ILE A 290 19.88 -25.14 7.67
CA ILE A 290 21.08 -24.55 8.27
C ILE A 290 21.70 -25.57 9.22
N LYS A 291 22.97 -25.92 8.99
CA LYS A 291 23.72 -26.89 9.80
C LYS A 291 24.80 -26.23 10.66
N CYS A 292 25.30 -25.06 10.25
CA CYS A 292 26.39 -24.41 10.97
C CYS A 292 25.93 -23.84 12.34
N LYS A 293 26.44 -24.43 13.42
CA LYS A 293 26.19 -23.95 14.80
C LYS A 293 26.66 -22.51 15.02
N ALA A 294 27.74 -22.07 14.36
CA ALA A 294 28.23 -20.71 14.49
C ALA A 294 27.25 -19.68 13.89
N LEU A 295 26.59 -20.03 12.78
CA LEU A 295 25.54 -19.20 12.17
C LEU A 295 24.30 -19.14 13.08
N LEU A 296 23.80 -20.31 13.50
CA LEU A 296 22.63 -20.40 14.38
C LEU A 296 22.86 -19.68 15.72
N GLY A 297 24.03 -19.83 16.33
CA GLY A 297 24.38 -19.15 17.57
C GLY A 297 24.52 -17.63 17.43
N ALA A 298 25.12 -17.14 16.34
CA ALA A 298 25.28 -15.70 16.11
C ALA A 298 23.95 -14.97 15.87
N TYR A 299 22.99 -15.66 15.28
CA TYR A 299 21.66 -15.13 14.94
C TYR A 299 20.54 -15.74 15.79
N GLU A 300 20.87 -16.32 16.94
CA GLU A 300 19.89 -16.83 17.90
C GLU A 300 18.94 -15.70 18.33
N GLY A 301 17.63 -15.93 18.20
CA GLY A 301 16.61 -14.91 18.45
C GLY A 301 16.57 -13.76 17.43
N LYS A 302 17.36 -13.83 16.36
CA LYS A 302 17.42 -12.85 15.25
C LYS A 302 17.24 -13.49 13.89
N MET A 303 16.86 -14.77 13.83
CA MET A 303 16.57 -15.50 12.60
C MET A 303 15.18 -16.12 12.71
N ILE A 304 14.33 -15.81 11.75
CA ILE A 304 12.95 -16.30 11.69
C ILE A 304 12.67 -16.97 10.36
N ASN A 305 11.81 -17.98 10.38
CA ASN A 305 11.30 -18.65 9.21
C ASN A 305 9.79 -18.51 9.14
N ILE A 306 9.26 -18.42 7.91
CA ILE A 306 7.84 -18.57 7.63
C ILE A 306 7.61 -19.94 7.00
N HIS A 307 6.68 -20.70 7.57
CA HIS A 307 6.37 -22.05 7.16
C HIS A 307 4.87 -22.19 6.85
N PRO A 308 4.48 -22.73 5.69
CA PRO A 308 3.09 -22.71 5.21
C PRO A 308 2.25 -23.86 5.79
N SER A 309 2.33 -24.05 7.10
CA SER A 309 1.43 -24.90 7.88
C SER A 309 1.22 -24.35 9.30
N LEU A 310 0.28 -24.94 10.03
CA LEU A 310 0.16 -24.78 11.47
C LEU A 310 1.08 -25.77 12.20
N LEU A 311 2.37 -25.42 12.35
CA LEU A 311 3.34 -26.22 13.08
C LEU A 311 2.82 -26.59 14.49
N PRO A 312 3.08 -27.82 14.98
CA PRO A 312 4.02 -28.82 14.45
C PRO A 312 3.45 -29.69 13.30
N LYS A 313 2.26 -29.41 12.79
CA LYS A 313 1.65 -30.19 11.70
C LYS A 313 2.34 -29.91 10.38
N TYR A 314 2.61 -30.93 9.57
CA TYR A 314 3.23 -30.83 8.24
C TYR A 314 4.53 -30.00 8.18
N PRO A 315 5.60 -30.37 8.92
CA PRO A 315 6.91 -29.75 8.73
C PRO A 315 7.52 -30.16 7.38
N GLY A 316 8.51 -29.40 6.89
CA GLY A 316 9.22 -29.71 5.65
C GLY A 316 8.54 -29.21 4.37
N ALA A 317 9.11 -29.60 3.22
CA ALA A 317 8.90 -28.88 1.95
C ALA A 317 7.52 -29.03 1.29
N HIS A 318 6.68 -29.96 1.73
CA HIS A 318 5.42 -30.32 1.04
C HIS A 318 4.17 -30.01 1.87
N ALA A 319 4.28 -29.13 2.86
CA ALA A 319 3.24 -28.82 3.82
C ALA A 319 1.84 -28.56 3.24
N GLN A 320 1.73 -27.79 2.16
CA GLN A 320 0.44 -27.50 1.53
C GLN A 320 -0.14 -28.70 0.78
N GLN A 321 0.72 -29.51 0.15
CA GLN A 321 0.33 -30.75 -0.51
C GLN A 321 -0.18 -31.74 0.54
N ASP A 322 0.57 -31.93 1.62
CA ASP A 322 0.21 -32.85 2.70
C ASP A 322 -1.13 -32.47 3.36
N ALA A 323 -1.38 -31.17 3.58
CA ALA A 323 -2.65 -30.68 4.11
C ALA A 323 -3.83 -30.95 3.15
N PHE A 324 -3.61 -30.77 1.85
CA PHE A 324 -4.64 -31.02 0.84
C PHE A 324 -4.96 -32.51 0.70
N GLU A 325 -3.93 -33.36 0.62
CA GLU A 325 -4.08 -34.83 0.51
C GLU A 325 -4.71 -35.44 1.76
N ALA A 326 -4.47 -34.85 2.94
CA ALA A 326 -5.12 -35.23 4.19
C ALA A 326 -6.58 -34.74 4.32
N HIS A 327 -7.11 -34.02 3.33
CA HIS A 327 -8.46 -33.44 3.33
C HIS A 327 -8.74 -32.54 4.54
N GLU A 328 -7.72 -31.80 4.99
CA GLU A 328 -7.86 -30.84 6.07
C GLU A 328 -8.86 -29.74 5.70
N GLN A 329 -9.71 -29.38 6.66
CA GLN A 329 -10.63 -28.24 6.49
C GLN A 329 -9.95 -26.92 6.85
N THR A 330 -8.85 -26.98 7.62
CA THR A 330 -8.13 -25.81 8.09
C THR A 330 -6.63 -26.09 8.05
N SER A 331 -5.88 -25.16 7.47
CA SER A 331 -4.43 -25.11 7.54
C SER A 331 -4.02 -23.68 7.95
N GLY A 332 -2.86 -23.20 7.52
CA GLY A 332 -2.39 -21.87 7.87
C GLY A 332 -0.90 -21.71 7.63
N PHE A 333 -0.31 -20.73 8.27
CA PHE A 333 1.14 -20.55 8.30
C PHE A 333 1.62 -20.26 9.71
N THR A 334 2.91 -20.51 9.92
CA THR A 334 3.62 -20.29 11.17
C THR A 334 4.85 -19.45 10.92
N ILE A 335 5.05 -18.42 11.73
CA ILE A 335 6.31 -17.71 11.81
C ILE A 335 6.97 -18.10 13.13
N HIS A 336 8.19 -18.60 13.07
CA HIS A 336 8.91 -19.11 14.23
C HIS A 336 10.38 -18.71 14.19
N PHE A 337 11.02 -18.73 15.35
CA PHE A 337 12.47 -18.62 15.42
C PHE A 337 13.13 -19.86 14.83
N VAL A 338 14.27 -19.66 14.19
CA VAL A 338 15.08 -20.76 13.64
C VAL A 338 16.06 -21.23 14.70
N ASP A 339 16.18 -22.54 14.83
CA ASP A 339 17.15 -23.23 15.67
C ASP A 339 17.76 -24.42 14.90
N ASP A 340 18.37 -25.37 15.60
CA ASP A 340 19.00 -26.55 15.01
C ASP A 340 18.00 -27.67 14.63
N SER A 341 16.70 -27.46 14.87
CA SER A 341 15.64 -28.38 14.50
C SER A 341 14.99 -27.99 13.17
N LEU A 342 14.43 -28.98 12.46
CA LEU A 342 13.61 -28.72 11.28
C LEU A 342 12.23 -28.24 11.72
N ASP A 343 11.92 -26.96 11.46
CA ASP A 343 10.64 -26.32 11.75
C ASP A 343 10.14 -26.49 13.20
N GLY A 344 11.06 -26.63 14.18
CA GLY A 344 10.73 -26.92 15.57
C GLY A 344 10.98 -25.78 16.56
N GLY A 345 11.54 -24.67 16.09
CA GLY A 345 11.88 -23.54 16.94
C GLY A 345 10.66 -22.81 17.53
N PRO A 346 10.87 -21.95 18.55
CA PRO A 346 9.79 -21.29 19.25
C PRO A 346 8.88 -20.47 18.31
N ILE A 347 7.58 -20.75 18.36
CA ILE A 347 6.56 -20.09 17.55
C ILE A 347 6.41 -18.63 18.00
N ILE A 348 6.43 -17.71 17.03
CA ILE A 348 6.18 -16.28 17.23
C ILE A 348 4.72 -15.98 16.91
N TYR A 349 4.23 -16.53 15.80
CA TYR A 349 2.90 -16.24 15.27
C TYR A 349 2.36 -17.41 14.46
N GLN A 350 1.05 -17.62 14.53
CA GLN A 350 0.33 -18.56 13.69
C GLN A 350 -1.00 -17.95 13.27
N GLU A 351 -1.40 -18.22 12.04
CA GLU A 351 -2.71 -17.83 11.54
C GLU A 351 -3.39 -19.02 10.87
N LYS A 352 -4.64 -19.27 11.28
CA LYS A 352 -5.48 -20.31 10.67
C LYS A 352 -6.13 -19.79 9.40
N VAL A 353 -6.17 -20.65 8.39
CA VAL A 353 -6.77 -20.38 7.09
C VAL A 353 -7.73 -21.53 6.76
N ASP A 354 -8.97 -21.16 6.44
CA ASP A 354 -9.97 -22.10 5.95
C ASP A 354 -9.61 -22.54 4.52
N ILE A 355 -9.49 -23.86 4.34
CA ILE A 355 -9.14 -24.49 3.06
C ILE A 355 -10.18 -25.53 2.65
N SER A 356 -11.36 -25.52 3.28
CA SER A 356 -12.43 -26.51 3.07
C SER A 356 -12.97 -26.57 1.63
N ASP A 357 -12.93 -25.46 0.88
CA ASP A 357 -13.35 -25.35 -0.52
C ASP A 357 -12.18 -25.35 -1.52
N CYS A 358 -10.93 -25.52 -1.06
CA CYS A 358 -9.78 -25.65 -1.96
C CYS A 358 -9.88 -26.96 -2.77
N LYS A 359 -9.62 -26.88 -4.08
CA LYS A 359 -9.76 -28.02 -5.01
C LYS A 359 -8.41 -28.59 -5.44
N SER A 360 -7.31 -27.94 -5.06
CA SER A 360 -5.95 -28.37 -5.35
C SER A 360 -4.98 -27.90 -4.25
N ALA A 361 -3.81 -28.52 -4.16
CA ALA A 361 -2.73 -28.03 -3.31
C ALA A 361 -2.24 -26.63 -3.73
N GLN A 362 -2.37 -26.27 -5.00
CA GLN A 362 -2.08 -24.91 -5.47
C GLN A 362 -3.09 -23.91 -4.91
N ASP A 363 -4.38 -24.27 -4.83
CA ASP A 363 -5.41 -23.42 -4.21
C ASP A 363 -5.11 -23.19 -2.71
N VAL A 364 -4.68 -24.26 -2.01
CA VAL A 364 -4.24 -24.18 -0.61
C VAL A 364 -3.04 -23.23 -0.49
N SER A 365 -2.04 -23.41 -1.36
CA SER A 365 -0.84 -22.58 -1.40
C SER A 365 -1.17 -21.10 -1.63
N ASP A 366 -1.95 -20.78 -2.66
CA ASP A 366 -2.31 -19.40 -3.02
C ASP A 366 -3.10 -18.72 -1.90
N ARG A 367 -3.98 -19.47 -1.22
CA ARG A 367 -4.78 -18.95 -0.12
C ARG A 367 -3.96 -18.69 1.14
N ILE A 368 -3.04 -19.58 1.48
CA ILE A 368 -2.12 -19.39 2.61
C ILE A 368 -1.19 -18.21 2.30
N LEU A 369 -0.58 -18.16 1.11
CA LEU A 369 0.30 -17.08 0.65
C LEU A 369 -0.35 -15.69 0.79
N ALA A 370 -1.64 -15.56 0.43
CA ALA A 370 -2.36 -14.29 0.59
C ALA A 370 -2.41 -13.80 2.04
N ARG A 371 -2.37 -14.72 3.02
CA ARG A 371 -2.33 -14.39 4.46
C ARG A 371 -0.90 -14.18 4.95
N GLU A 372 0.06 -14.94 4.43
CA GLU A 372 1.50 -14.74 4.69
C GLU A 372 1.94 -13.31 4.32
N HIS A 373 1.50 -12.80 3.16
CA HIS A 373 1.83 -11.44 2.69
C HIS A 373 1.27 -10.33 3.58
N VAL A 374 0.31 -10.65 4.45
CA VAL A 374 -0.22 -9.73 5.46
C VAL A 374 0.46 -9.93 6.81
N GLY A 375 0.68 -11.18 7.21
CA GLY A 375 1.24 -11.54 8.51
C GLY A 375 2.73 -11.25 8.64
N LEU A 376 3.55 -11.71 7.69
CA LEU A 376 5.00 -11.61 7.76
C LEU A 376 5.50 -10.17 7.90
N PRO A 377 5.03 -9.19 7.09
CA PRO A 377 5.45 -7.79 7.26
C PRO A 377 5.16 -7.22 8.65
N LYS A 378 4.02 -7.60 9.27
CA LYS A 378 3.66 -7.16 10.62
C LYS A 378 4.61 -7.73 11.68
N ILE A 379 5.01 -8.99 11.53
CA ILE A 379 5.99 -9.61 12.44
C ILE A 379 7.36 -8.94 12.29
N VAL A 380 7.82 -8.68 11.06
CA VAL A 380 9.07 -7.94 10.82
C VAL A 380 9.01 -6.54 11.46
N ASP A 381 7.89 -5.82 11.35
CA ASP A 381 7.72 -4.52 12.02
C ASP A 381 7.78 -4.65 13.56
N GLY A 382 7.19 -5.70 14.12
CA GLY A 382 7.21 -5.93 15.57
C GLY A 382 8.63 -6.21 16.12
N PHE A 383 9.52 -6.81 15.33
CA PHE A 383 10.95 -6.91 15.68
C PHE A 383 11.60 -5.53 15.79
N ALA A 384 11.30 -4.60 14.87
CA ALA A 384 11.77 -3.22 14.97
C ALA A 384 11.20 -2.49 16.20
N ARG A 385 10.05 -2.92 16.75
CA ARG A 385 9.48 -2.41 18.02
C ARG A 385 10.11 -3.05 19.27
N GLY A 386 10.93 -4.09 19.12
CA GLY A 386 11.38 -4.91 20.25
C GLY A 386 10.24 -5.70 20.92
N GLN A 387 9.18 -6.04 20.19
CA GLN A 387 8.01 -6.76 20.72
C GLN A 387 8.28 -8.25 20.98
N TYR A 388 9.25 -8.84 20.29
CA TYR A 388 9.57 -10.25 20.40
C TYR A 388 10.88 -10.43 21.16
N LYS A 389 10.86 -11.32 22.15
CA LYS A 389 12.04 -11.75 22.88
C LYS A 389 12.18 -13.25 22.73
N TYR A 390 13.37 -13.71 22.40
CA TYR A 390 13.68 -15.12 22.38
C TYR A 390 13.75 -15.66 23.81
N ALA A 391 12.89 -16.63 24.13
CA ALA A 391 12.94 -17.35 25.38
C ALA A 391 13.47 -18.76 25.08
N LYS A 392 14.71 -19.06 25.52
CA LYS A 392 15.23 -20.44 25.49
C LYS A 392 14.26 -21.32 26.25
N ARG A 393 13.78 -22.40 25.63
CA ARG A 393 13.09 -23.46 26.37
C ARG A 393 14.02 -23.91 27.49
N LYS A 394 13.56 -23.85 28.74
CA LYS A 394 14.25 -24.56 29.83
C LYS A 394 14.19 -26.04 29.46
N GLN A 395 15.36 -26.66 29.33
CA GLN A 395 15.48 -28.11 29.15
C GLN A 395 14.81 -28.86 30.29
#